data_AF-A0A7X6XA60-F1
#
_entry.id   AF-A0A7X6XA60-F1
#
_cell.length_a   1.000
_cell.length_b   1.000
_cell.length_c   1.000
_cell.angle_alpha   90.00
_cell.angle_beta   90.00
_cell.angle_gamma   90.00
#
_symmetry.space_group_name_H-M   'P 1'
#
loop_
_entity.id
_entity.type
_entity.pdbx_description
1 polymer ?
#
loop_
_entity_poly.entity_id
_entity_poly.type
_entity_poly.pdbx_seq_one_letter_code
_entity_poly.pdbx_strand_id
1 'polypeptide(L)' 'MQTNSYKHFDDWPEILTSKDLAVIMDCSLSTACKLMGQPGFPLLVKQKQHRKVNKYAFRDWMRRAAGNHHEYQEGEKYED' A
#
# COMPACT_ATOMS: atom_id res chain seq x y z
N MET A 1 3.43 -4.64 -24.61
CA MET A 1 2.85 -3.92 -23.47
C MET A 1 3.89 -4.00 -22.36
N GLN A 2 4.56 -2.91 -22.00
CA GLN A 2 5.66 -2.93 -21.03
C GLN A 2 5.06 -3.13 -19.63
N THR A 3 5.10 -4.35 -19.14
CA THR A 3 4.87 -4.68 -17.73
C THR A 3 6.12 -4.26 -16.97
N ASN A 4 6.23 -2.98 -16.63
CA ASN A 4 7.18 -2.54 -15.62
C ASN A 4 6.67 -3.08 -14.27
N SER A 5 6.96 -4.36 -14.03
CA SER A 5 6.59 -5.06 -12.83
C SER A 5 7.33 -4.39 -11.69
N TYR A 6 6.60 -3.63 -10.88
CA TYR A 6 7.05 -3.16 -9.58
C TYR A 6 7.34 -4.36 -8.67
N LYS A 7 8.45 -5.08 -8.92
CA LYS A 7 8.80 -6.35 -8.27
C LYS A 7 9.25 -6.15 -6.83
N HIS A 8 9.81 -4.98 -6.53
CA HIS A 8 10.39 -4.66 -5.24
C HIS A 8 9.88 -3.31 -4.74
N PHE A 9 9.74 -3.19 -3.42
CA PHE A 9 9.32 -1.96 -2.75
C PHE A 9 10.20 -0.74 -3.07
N ASP A 10 11.47 -0.98 -3.39
CA ASP A 10 12.41 0.08 -3.75
C ASP A 10 12.04 0.75 -5.08
N ASP A 11 11.53 -0.03 -6.03
CA ASP A 11 11.09 0.41 -7.37
C ASP A 11 9.79 1.24 -7.33
N TRP A 12 9.11 1.26 -6.18
CA TRP A 12 7.84 1.96 -6.03
C TRP A 12 8.10 3.47 -5.90
N PRO A 13 7.33 4.31 -6.63
CA PRO A 13 7.38 5.74 -6.41
C PRO A 13 6.98 6.07 -4.97
N GLU A 14 7.59 7.11 -4.39
CA GLU A 14 7.31 7.49 -3.00
C GLU A 14 5.83 7.83 -2.78
N ILE A 15 5.21 8.42 -3.82
CA ILE A 15 3.79 8.73 -3.87
C ILE A 15 3.13 7.83 -4.90
N LEU A 16 2.24 6.97 -4.44
CA LEU A 16 1.45 6.05 -5.25
C LEU A 16 0.09 6.67 -5.58
N THR A 17 -0.31 6.51 -6.83
CA THR A 17 -1.65 6.82 -7.32
C THR A 17 -2.47 5.55 -7.51
N SER A 18 -3.76 5.71 -7.82
CA SER A 18 -4.65 4.58 -8.16
C SER A 18 -4.11 3.70 -9.30
N LYS A 19 -3.34 4.29 -10.24
CA LYS A 19 -2.72 3.54 -11.35
C LYS A 19 -1.56 2.69 -10.85
N ASP A 20 -0.70 3.24 -10.01
CA ASP A 20 0.45 2.51 -9.44
C ASP A 20 -0.05 1.35 -8.56
N LEU A 21 -1.07 1.59 -7.74
CA LEU A 21 -1.70 0.54 -6.92
C LEU A 21 -2.31 -0.58 -7.77
N ALA A 22 -2.94 -0.25 -8.89
CA ALA A 22 -3.48 -1.25 -9.81
C ALA A 22 -2.39 -2.18 -10.34
N VAL A 23 -1.21 -1.64 -10.66
CA VAL A 23 -0.05 -2.43 -11.11
C VAL A 23 0.57 -3.22 -9.95
N ILE A 24 0.77 -2.59 -8.80
CA ILE A 24 1.39 -3.20 -7.61
C ILE A 24 0.55 -4.36 -7.08
N MET A 25 -0.77 -4.20 -7.01
CA MET A 25 -1.70 -5.21 -6.51
C MET A 25 -2.21 -6.17 -7.61
N ASP A 26 -1.73 -6.02 -8.84
CA ASP A 26 -2.20 -6.76 -10.02
C ASP A 26 -3.74 -6.79 -10.13
N CYS A 27 -4.37 -5.62 -10.01
CA CYS A 27 -5.83 -5.49 -10.03
C CYS A 27 -6.29 -4.38 -11.00
N SER A 28 -7.59 -4.38 -11.31
CA SER A 28 -8.16 -3.33 -12.16
C SER A 28 -8.11 -1.95 -11.49
N LEU A 29 -7.97 -0.89 -12.30
CA LEU A 29 -7.97 0.51 -11.81
C LEU A 29 -9.21 0.83 -10.96
N SER A 30 -10.38 0.31 -11.34
CA SER A 30 -11.61 0.45 -10.58
C SER A 30 -11.53 -0.18 -9.18
N THR A 31 -10.87 -1.34 -9.07
CA THR A 31 -10.62 -2.02 -7.79
C THR A 31 -9.65 -1.23 -6.93
N ALA A 32 -8.55 -0.75 -7.50
CA ALA A 32 -7.59 0.11 -6.79
C ALA A 32 -8.25 1.42 -6.29
N CYS A 33 -9.11 2.05 -7.12
CA CYS A 33 -9.83 3.26 -6.73
C CYS A 33 -10.83 3.01 -5.58
N LYS A 34 -11.52 1.86 -5.59
CA LYS A 34 -12.40 1.43 -4.49
C LYS A 34 -11.60 1.18 -3.21
N LEU A 35 -10.44 0.53 -3.31
CA LEU A 35 -9.54 0.27 -2.19
C LEU A 35 -9.06 1.57 -1.54
N MET A 36 -8.60 2.54 -2.34
CA MET A 36 -8.25 3.88 -1.86
C MET A 36 -9.43 4.65 -1.26
N GLY A 37 -10.66 4.23 -1.54
CA GLY A 37 -11.88 4.81 -0.98
C GLY A 37 -12.34 4.17 0.32
N GLN A 38 -11.68 3.11 0.78
CA GLN A 38 -12.09 2.43 2.00
C GLN A 38 -11.86 3.31 3.23
N PRO A 39 -12.77 3.25 4.22
CA PRO A 39 -12.55 3.91 5.50
C PRO A 39 -11.30 3.32 6.17
N GLY A 40 -10.40 4.19 6.62
CA GLY A 40 -9.12 3.79 7.22
C GLY A 40 -7.96 3.61 6.24
N PHE A 41 -8.16 3.83 4.93
CA PHE A 41 -7.06 3.86 3.97
C PHE A 41 -6.17 5.10 4.20
N PRO A 42 -4.83 4.98 4.20
CA PRO A 42 -3.90 6.06 4.54
C PRO A 42 -3.73 7.07 3.39
N LEU A 43 -4.81 7.74 2.99
CA LEU A 43 -4.76 8.79 1.98
C LEU A 43 -3.97 10.00 2.49
N LEU A 44 -2.98 10.43 1.71
CA LEU A 44 -2.30 11.72 1.90
C LEU A 44 -3.21 12.89 1.57
N VAL A 45 -4.03 12.72 0.53
CA VAL A 45 -4.97 13.74 0.04
C VAL A 45 -6.37 13.14 0.05
N LYS A 46 -7.24 13.70 0.90
CA LYS A 46 -8.65 13.27 1.06
C LYS A 46 -9.56 13.76 -0.07
N GLN A 47 -9.06 14.55 -1.02
CA GLN A 47 -9.86 15.01 -2.14
C GLN A 47 -10.21 13.85 -3.08
N LYS A 48 -11.51 13.73 -3.41
CA LYS A 48 -12.06 12.64 -4.24
C LYS A 48 -11.34 12.44 -5.59
N GLN A 49 -10.82 13.51 -6.18
CA GLN A 49 -10.24 13.48 -7.52
C GLN A 49 -8.72 13.24 -7.55
N HIS A 50 -8.01 13.41 -6.42
CA HIS A 50 -6.55 13.35 -6.36
C HIS A 50 -6.07 12.45 -5.22
N ARG A 51 -6.62 11.24 -5.12
CA ARG A 51 -6.23 10.26 -4.10
C ARG A 51 -4.78 9.83 -4.34
N LYS A 52 -3.95 10.09 -3.34
CA LYS A 52 -2.53 9.74 -3.31
C LYS A 52 -2.23 9.10 -1.97
N VAL A 53 -1.31 8.14 -1.97
CA VAL A 53 -0.83 7.46 -0.76
C VAL A 53 0.68 7.38 -0.79
N ASN A 54 1.32 7.50 0.37
CA ASN A 54 2.75 7.26 0.46
C ASN A 54 3.03 5.75 0.43
N LYS A 55 4.06 5.29 -0.28
CA LYS A 55 4.40 3.86 -0.37
C LYS A 55 4.62 3.19 1.00
N TYR A 56 5.24 3.89 1.96
CA TYR A 56 5.46 3.39 3.31
C TYR A 56 4.13 3.22 4.05
N ALA A 57 3.24 4.20 3.95
CA ALA A 57 1.93 4.15 4.58
C ALA A 57 1.04 3.05 3.96
N PHE A 58 1.10 2.89 2.64
CA PHE A 58 0.39 1.80 1.95
C PHE A 58 0.89 0.42 2.40
N ARG A 59 2.21 0.23 2.48
CA ARG A 59 2.82 -1.01 2.98
C ARG A 59 2.40 -1.31 4.42
N ASP A 60 2.42 -0.31 5.29
CA ASP A 60 2.00 -0.47 6.69
C ASP A 60 0.50 -0.82 6.79
N TRP A 61 -0.34 -0.17 5.98
CA TRP A 61 -1.75 -0.49 5.90
C TRP A 61 -2.00 -1.91 5.39
N MET A 62 -1.28 -2.37 4.36
CA MET A 62 -1.35 -3.76 3.90
C MET A 62 -0.91 -4.75 4.98
N ARG A 63 0.17 -4.44 5.71
CA ARG A 63 0.61 -5.27 6.85
C ARG A 63 -0.44 -5.35 7.93
N ARG A 64 -1.12 -4.24 8.27
CA ARG A 64 -2.22 -4.24 9.24
C ARG A 64 -3.44 -5.00 8.72
N ALA A 65 -3.78 -4.85 7.45
CA ALA A 65 -4.90 -5.54 6.82
C ALA A 65 -4.67 -7.06 6.74
N ALA A 66 -3.43 -7.49 6.46
CA ALA A 66 -3.04 -8.90 6.48
C ALA A 66 -2.82 -9.43 7.90
N GLY A 67 -2.43 -8.56 8.83
CA GLY A 67 -2.03 -8.85 10.20
C GLY A 67 -3.15 -8.85 11.24
N ASN A 68 -4.43 -8.76 10.85
CA ASN A 68 -5.55 -8.99 11.77
C ASN A 68 -5.70 -10.48 12.17
N HIS A 69 -4.62 -11.26 12.02
CA HIS A 69 -4.42 -12.60 12.56
C HIS A 69 -2.93 -12.89 12.81
N HIS A 70 -2.20 -11.97 13.45
CA HIS A 70 -1.22 -12.40 14.45
C HIS A 70 -0.88 -11.26 15.40
N GLU A 71 -1.25 -11.53 16.64
CA GLU A 71 -0.63 -11.03 17.85
C GLU A 71 0.87 -10.71 17.67
N TYR A 72 1.27 -9.62 18.31
CA TYR A 72 2.64 -9.21 18.53
C TYR A 72 3.54 -10.39 18.91
N GLN A 73 4.70 -10.49 18.26
CA GLN A 73 5.93 -10.92 18.92
C GLN A 73 7.13 -10.34 18.17
N GLU A 74 7.45 -9.08 18.47
CA GLU A 74 8.81 -8.56 18.37
C GLU A 74 9.23 -7.98 19.74
N GLY A 75 9.25 -8.86 20.74
CA GLY A 75 10.33 -8.92 21.73
C GLY A 75 11.04 -10.25 21.43
N GLU A 76 12.35 -10.40 21.44
CA GLU A 76 13.38 -9.91 22.36
C GLU A 76 14.72 -9.87 21.58
N LYS A 77 15.48 -8.77 21.65
CA LYS A 77 16.63 -8.52 22.56
C LYS A 77 17.96 -8.62 21.80
N TYR A 78 18.76 -7.58 21.98
CA TYR A 78 20.21 -7.63 21.83
C TYR A 78 20.80 -8.63 22.84
N GLU A 79 21.63 -9.56 22.37
CA GLU A 79 22.62 -10.33 23.13
C GLU A 79 23.52 -11.02 22.07
N ASP A 80 24.85 -11.07 22.10
CA ASP A 80 25.92 -10.66 23.04
C ASP A 80 27.12 -10.16 22.18
#